data_AF-A0A225UGD2-F1
#
_entry.id   AF-A0A225UGD2-F1
#
_cell.length_a   1.000
_cell.length_b   1.000
_cell.length_c   1.000
_cell.angle_alpha   90.00
_cell.angle_beta   90.00
_cell.angle_gamma   90.00
#
_symmetry.space_group_name_H-M   'P 1'
#
loop_
_entity.id
_entity.type
_entity.pdbx_description
1 polymer ?
#
loop_
_entity_poly.entity_id
_entity_poly.type
_entity_poly.pdbx_seq_one_letter_code
_entity_poly.pdbx_strand_id
1 'polypeptide(L)'
;MYLTGTIQTDKSGYAQGVVTSKKFKTVNKRQVMVPPQGTVKFAENKGFPIITAAMYMDRNLVHMLSSGGSRKEIQVSKRRLSSFDGRWRCPSKPSPGCSVTALQLAYKSRKYYKTLFLSLLDMAIVNAFIVHLHYKK
;
A
#
# COMPACT_ATOMS: atom_id res chain seq x y z
N MET A 1 17.16 -4.22 1.73
CA MET A 1 15.83 -3.71 2.09
C MET A 1 15.12 -3.29 0.80
N TYR A 2 13.91 -3.80 0.55
CA TYR A 2 13.12 -3.47 -0.65
C TYR A 2 11.94 -2.59 -0.23
N LEU A 3 11.79 -1.45 -0.89
CA LEU A 3 10.72 -0.49 -0.62
C LEU A 3 9.87 -0.37 -1.87
N THR A 4 8.59 -0.68 -1.75
CA THR A 4 7.61 -0.51 -2.83
C THR A 4 6.45 0.27 -2.28
N GLY A 5 6.12 1.39 -2.91
CA GLY A 5 5.05 2.25 -2.46
C GLY A 5 4.63 3.26 -3.50
N THR A 6 3.58 4.00 -3.16
CA THR A 6 3.15 5.15 -3.95
C THR A 6 4.06 6.34 -3.67
N ILE A 7 4.25 7.18 -4.69
CA ILE A 7 5.09 8.39 -4.59
C ILE A 7 4.32 9.58 -5.15
N GLN A 8 4.47 10.73 -4.50
CA GLN A 8 3.97 11.99 -5.03
C GLN A 8 4.81 12.42 -6.23
N THR A 9 4.15 12.95 -7.26
CA THR A 9 4.79 13.40 -8.51
C THR A 9 5.67 14.62 -8.33
N ASP A 10 5.38 15.45 -7.33
CA ASP A 10 6.03 16.75 -7.11
C ASP A 10 7.34 16.61 -6.33
N LYS A 11 7.79 15.38 -6.10
CA LYS A 11 9.03 15.08 -5.37
C LYS A 11 10.24 15.27 -6.30
N SER A 12 11.25 15.98 -5.81
CA SER A 12 12.52 16.17 -6.51
C SER A 12 13.19 14.82 -6.81
N GLY A 13 13.74 14.68 -8.03
CA GLY A 13 14.39 13.45 -8.50
C GLY A 13 13.45 12.38 -9.05
N TYR A 14 12.13 12.61 -9.08
CA TYR A 14 11.21 11.72 -9.78
C TYR A 14 11.27 11.89 -11.30
N ALA A 15 11.10 10.80 -12.04
CA ALA A 15 11.20 10.79 -13.49
C ALA A 15 10.01 11.52 -14.14
N GLN A 16 10.21 12.78 -14.54
CA GLN A 16 9.18 13.60 -15.18
C GLN A 16 8.60 12.96 -16.46
N GLY A 17 9.40 12.16 -17.18
CA GLY A 17 8.93 11.44 -18.38
C GLY A 17 7.85 10.37 -18.13
N VAL A 18 7.73 9.90 -16.88
CA VAL A 18 6.70 8.93 -16.45
C VAL A 18 5.45 9.63 -15.91
N VAL A 19 5.59 10.89 -15.51
CA VAL A 19 4.48 11.71 -15.05
C VAL A 19 3.58 12.05 -16.24
N THR A 20 2.36 11.52 -16.23
CA THR A 20 1.35 11.84 -17.24
C THR A 20 0.08 12.30 -16.59
N SER A 21 -0.37 13.50 -16.92
CA SER A 21 -1.68 13.98 -16.53
C SER A 21 -2.79 13.29 -17.33
N LYS A 22 -3.90 12.96 -16.68
CA LYS A 22 -5.14 12.56 -17.35
C LYS A 22 -5.68 13.74 -18.16
N LYS A 23 -5.77 13.60 -19.49
CA LYS A 23 -6.34 14.62 -20.39
C LYS A 23 -7.44 14.02 -21.24
N PHE A 24 -8.51 14.78 -21.49
CA PHE A 24 -9.52 14.41 -22.47
C PHE A 24 -9.22 15.15 -23.78
N LYS A 25 -9.14 14.42 -24.87
CA LYS A 25 -9.00 14.98 -26.21
C LYS A 25 -10.25 14.63 -27.02
N THR A 26 -10.82 15.61 -27.70
CA THR A 26 -11.91 15.36 -28.63
C THR A 26 -11.33 14.86 -29.94
N VAL A 27 -11.56 13.60 -30.27
CA VAL A 27 -11.15 12.97 -31.54
C VAL A 27 -12.42 12.52 -32.24
N ASN A 28 -12.64 12.95 -33.48
CA ASN A 28 -13.83 12.59 -34.27
C ASN A 28 -15.16 12.84 -33.52
N LYS A 29 -15.31 14.04 -32.93
CA LYS A 29 -16.48 14.46 -32.13
C LYS A 29 -16.76 13.61 -30.88
N ARG A 30 -15.85 12.71 -30.49
CA ARG A 30 -15.93 11.90 -29.26
C ARG A 30 -14.82 12.31 -28.31
N GLN A 31 -15.13 12.47 -27.03
CA GLN A 31 -14.11 12.70 -26.02
C GLN A 31 -13.40 11.39 -25.70
N VAL A 32 -12.11 11.33 -25.97
CA VAL A 32 -11.24 10.18 -25.71
C VAL A 32 -10.24 10.57 -24.63
N MET A 33 -10.11 9.71 -23.62
CA MET A 33 -9.15 9.91 -22.55
C MET A 33 -7.74 9.51 -23.01
N VAL A 34 -6.77 10.38 -22.75
CA VAL A 34 -5.36 10.18 -23.07
C VAL A 34 -4.51 10.31 -21.80
N PRO A 35 -3.67 9.31 -21.48
CA PRO A 35 -3.59 7.96 -22.06
C PRO A 35 -4.80 7.06 -21.75
N PRO A 36 -5.04 5.99 -22.56
CA PRO A 36 -6.12 5.03 -22.33
C PRO A 36 -6.02 4.30 -20.99
N GLN A 37 -7.15 3.77 -20.51
CA GLN A 37 -7.16 2.88 -19.34
C GLN A 37 -6.31 1.64 -19.61
N GLY A 38 -5.58 1.18 -18.60
CA GLY A 38 -4.62 0.09 -18.68
C GLY A 38 -3.22 0.50 -19.15
N THR A 39 -3.00 1.78 -19.50
CA THR A 39 -1.66 2.23 -19.90
C THR A 39 -0.68 2.16 -18.73
N VAL A 40 0.48 1.57 -18.96
CA VAL A 40 1.59 1.49 -17.99
C VAL A 40 2.81 2.18 -18.57
N LYS A 41 3.54 2.95 -17.75
CA LYS A 41 4.87 3.47 -18.10
C LYS A 41 5.86 3.16 -17.01
N PHE A 42 7.08 2.87 -17.41
CA PHE A 42 8.20 2.65 -16.52
C PHE A 42 9.33 3.60 -16.87
N ALA A 43 10.04 4.09 -15.85
CA ALA A 43 11.37 4.67 -16.04
C ALA A 43 12.30 4.15 -14.96
N GLU A 44 13.53 3.98 -15.38
CA GLU A 44 14.59 3.44 -14.56
C GLU A 44 15.61 4.54 -14.32
N ASN A 45 16.18 4.53 -13.13
CA ASN A 45 17.30 5.40 -12.85
C ASN A 45 18.57 4.78 -13.46
N LYS A 46 19.24 5.53 -14.34
CA LYS A 46 20.47 5.08 -15.01
C LYS A 46 21.64 4.84 -14.06
N GLY A 47 21.75 5.62 -12.98
CA GLY A 47 22.80 5.46 -11.97
C GLY A 47 22.49 4.34 -10.99
N PHE A 48 21.22 4.13 -10.68
CA PHE A 48 20.76 3.10 -9.75
C PHE A 48 19.66 2.25 -10.39
N PRO A 49 20.03 1.21 -11.16
CA PRO A 49 19.05 0.37 -11.86
C PRO A 49 18.13 -0.40 -10.91
N ILE A 50 18.48 -0.45 -9.61
CA ILE A 50 17.65 -1.02 -8.54
C ILE A 50 16.36 -0.20 -8.35
N ILE A 51 16.35 1.10 -8.69
CA ILE A 51 15.21 2.00 -8.49
C ILE A 51 14.42 2.15 -9.79
N THR A 52 13.12 1.88 -9.70
CA THR A 52 12.19 2.00 -10.83
C THR A 52 10.98 2.83 -10.44
N ALA A 53 10.66 3.80 -11.28
CA ALA A 53 9.40 4.53 -11.25
C ALA A 53 8.40 3.86 -12.19
N ALA A 54 7.19 3.62 -11.71
CA ALA A 54 6.10 3.09 -12.52
C ALA A 54 4.89 4.04 -12.44
N MET A 55 4.16 4.11 -13.54
CA MET A 55 2.88 4.79 -13.64
C MET A 55 1.86 3.83 -14.22
N TYR A 56 0.69 3.77 -13.58
CA TYR A 56 -0.42 2.95 -14.02
C TYR A 56 -1.70 3.79 -14.15
N MET A 57 -2.36 3.64 -15.28
CA MET A 57 -3.66 4.25 -15.55
C MET A 57 -4.77 3.23 -15.40
N ASP A 58 -5.59 3.39 -14.37
CA ASP A 58 -6.88 2.70 -14.26
C ASP A 58 -8.02 3.72 -14.37
N ARG A 59 -8.83 3.90 -13.33
CA ARG A 59 -9.79 5.00 -13.23
C ARG A 59 -9.10 6.33 -12.91
N ASN A 60 -8.09 6.27 -12.05
CA ASN A 60 -7.23 7.37 -11.64
C ASN A 60 -5.76 6.98 -11.88
N LEU A 61 -4.93 7.99 -12.11
CA LEU A 61 -3.49 7.86 -12.27
C LEU A 61 -2.85 7.49 -10.94
N VAL A 62 -2.00 6.45 -10.93
CA VAL A 62 -1.21 6.06 -9.76
C VAL A 62 0.26 6.01 -10.12
N HIS A 63 1.07 6.65 -9.29
CA HIS A 63 2.53 6.65 -9.37
C HIS A 63 3.11 5.77 -8.27
N MET A 64 4.04 4.91 -8.66
CA MET A 64 4.73 3.99 -7.78
C MET A 64 6.24 4.12 -7.93
N LEU A 65 6.94 3.82 -6.84
CA LEU A 65 8.39 3.67 -6.81
C LEU A 65 8.70 2.33 -6.14
N SER A 66 9.59 1.54 -6.76
CA SER A 66 10.08 0.31 -6.19
C SER A 66 11.61 0.27 -6.21
N SER A 67 12.19 -0.16 -5.10
CA SER A 67 13.62 -0.43 -4.94
C SER A 67 13.82 -1.94 -4.86
N GLY A 68 14.51 -2.52 -5.86
CA GLY A 68 15.09 -3.87 -5.89
C GLY A 68 14.16 -5.03 -6.24
N GLY A 69 13.17 -4.80 -7.10
CA GLY A 69 12.32 -5.87 -7.65
C GLY A 69 12.90 -6.54 -8.91
N SER A 70 12.51 -7.80 -9.15
CA SER A 70 12.76 -8.52 -10.41
C SER A 70 11.81 -8.03 -11.51
N ARG A 71 12.33 -7.81 -12.72
CA ARG A 71 11.61 -7.23 -13.86
C ARG A 71 11.25 -8.30 -14.90
N LYS A 72 10.32 -9.18 -14.55
CA LYS A 72 9.69 -10.08 -15.54
C LYS A 72 8.27 -9.62 -15.79
N GLU A 73 7.94 -9.33 -17.04
CA GLU A 73 6.55 -9.13 -17.45
C GLU A 73 5.80 -10.43 -17.16
N ILE A 74 4.90 -10.36 -16.18
CA ILE A 74 3.98 -11.44 -15.87
C ILE A 74 2.59 -10.94 -16.25
N GLN A 75 1.95 -11.64 -17.18
CA GLN A 75 0.52 -11.53 -17.34
C GLN A 75 -0.14 -12.10 -16.08
N VAL A 76 -0.72 -11.21 -15.27
CA VAL A 76 -1.55 -11.64 -14.15
C VAL A 76 -2.88 -12.09 -14.74
N SER A 77 -2.98 -13.39 -15.04
CA SER A 77 -4.28 -14.01 -15.24
C SER A 77 -5.01 -13.99 -13.89
N LYS A 78 -6.21 -13.43 -13.89
CA LYS A 78 -7.05 -13.33 -12.68
C LYS A 78 -7.50 -14.74 -12.31
N ARG A 79 -6.69 -15.48 -11.56
CA ARG A 79 -7.16 -16.71 -10.92
C ARG A 79 -8.25 -16.29 -9.94
N ARG A 80 -9.49 -16.72 -10.17
CA ARG A 80 -10.53 -16.68 -9.13
C ARG A 80 -10.06 -17.62 -8.01
N LEU A 81 -9.33 -17.08 -7.06
CA LEU A 81 -9.11 -17.73 -5.77
C LEU A 81 -10.45 -17.69 -5.05
N SER A 82 -11.20 -18.79 -5.12
CA SER A 82 -12.47 -18.98 -4.39
C SER A 82 -12.29 -19.17 -2.89
N SER A 83 -11.09 -18.97 -2.34
CA SER A 83 -10.83 -18.94 -0.90
C SER A 83 -9.50 -18.25 -0.62
N PHE A 84 -9.54 -16.96 -0.33
CA PHE A 84 -8.46 -16.26 0.35
C PHE A 84 -9.07 -15.45 1.48
N ASP A 85 -9.14 -16.05 2.67
CA ASP A 85 -9.56 -15.40 3.92
C ASP A 85 -8.46 -14.50 4.50
N GLY A 86 -7.60 -13.95 3.64
CA GLY A 86 -6.52 -13.03 3.99
C GLY A 86 -7.03 -11.60 4.10
N ARG A 87 -7.74 -11.34 5.20
CA ARG A 87 -8.27 -10.02 5.54
C ARG A 87 -7.14 -9.07 5.98
N TRP A 88 -6.45 -8.43 5.05
CA TRP A 88 -5.70 -7.20 5.32
C TRP A 88 -6.69 -6.05 5.46
N ARG A 89 -7.17 -5.81 6.69
CA ARG A 89 -7.89 -4.56 6.99
C ARG A 89 -6.87 -3.42 7.01
N CYS A 90 -6.94 -2.52 6.04
CA CYS A 90 -6.54 -1.14 6.28
C CYS A 90 -7.29 -0.66 7.54
N PRO A 91 -6.68 0.13 8.45
CA PRO A 91 -7.45 0.79 9.49
C PRO A 91 -8.30 1.89 8.83
N SER A 92 -9.42 1.48 8.23
CA SER A 92 -10.50 2.39 7.89
C SER A 92 -11.01 2.98 9.20
N LYS A 93 -10.98 4.31 9.26
CA LYS A 93 -11.53 5.15 10.34
C LYS A 93 -12.81 4.53 10.93
N PRO A 94 -13.00 4.52 12.26
CA PRO A 94 -14.21 3.96 12.83
C PRO A 94 -15.41 4.83 12.48
N SER A 95 -16.34 4.29 11.68
CA SER A 95 -17.68 4.82 11.52
C SER A 95 -18.48 4.65 12.82
N PRO A 96 -19.33 5.61 13.21
CA PRO A 96 -20.03 5.59 14.48
C PRO A 96 -21.21 4.61 14.39
N GLY A 97 -21.07 3.39 14.94
CA GLY A 97 -22.22 2.48 14.98
C GLY A 97 -21.97 0.99 15.21
N CYS A 98 -20.72 0.51 15.29
CA CYS A 98 -20.48 -0.91 15.62
C CYS A 98 -20.13 -1.10 17.11
N SER A 99 -21.09 -1.66 17.85
CA SER A 99 -20.92 -2.14 19.21
C SER A 99 -20.14 -3.46 19.22
N VAL A 100 -18.80 -3.39 19.33
CA VAL A 100 -17.97 -4.50 19.84
C VAL A 100 -17.77 -4.30 21.35
N THR A 101 -18.86 -4.37 22.09
CA THR A 101 -18.90 -4.10 23.52
C THR A 101 -18.75 -5.37 24.33
N ALA A 102 -17.50 -5.69 24.68
CA ALA A 102 -17.21 -6.25 26.01
C ALA A 102 -15.76 -5.94 26.39
N LEU A 103 -14.78 -6.27 25.54
CA LEU A 103 -13.36 -6.02 25.81
C LEU A 103 -12.93 -4.56 25.57
N GLN A 104 -13.57 -3.82 24.66
CA GLN A 104 -13.29 -2.40 24.49
C GLN A 104 -13.78 -1.53 25.66
N LEU A 105 -14.73 -2.04 26.45
CA LEU A 105 -15.30 -1.30 27.59
C LEU A 105 -14.48 -1.49 28.88
N ALA A 106 -13.69 -2.57 28.98
CA ALA A 106 -13.08 -2.98 30.24
C ALA A 106 -11.82 -2.19 30.65
N TYR A 107 -11.20 -1.44 29.74
CA TYR A 107 -10.03 -0.60 30.06
C TYR A 107 -10.12 0.80 29.44
N LYS A 108 -11.27 1.46 29.57
CA LYS A 108 -11.36 2.92 29.30
C LYS A 108 -10.66 3.70 30.40
N SER A 109 -9.35 3.57 30.45
CA SER A 109 -8.53 4.33 31.38
C SER A 109 -8.59 5.80 31.01
N ARG A 110 -9.03 6.66 31.92
CA ARG A 110 -9.17 8.12 31.65
C ARG A 110 -7.85 8.83 31.40
N LYS A 111 -6.71 8.15 31.60
CA LYS A 111 -5.37 8.75 31.54
C LYS A 111 -4.53 8.06 30.47
N TYR A 112 -4.05 8.85 29.50
CA TYR A 112 -3.30 8.44 28.30
C TYR A 112 -2.08 7.54 28.58
N TYR A 113 -1.40 7.72 29.71
CA TYR A 113 -0.23 6.91 30.05
C TYR A 113 -0.57 5.45 30.36
N LYS A 114 -1.79 5.15 30.83
CA LYS A 114 -2.18 3.76 31.17
C LYS A 114 -2.45 2.93 29.91
N THR A 115 -2.95 3.55 28.84
CA THR A 115 -3.10 2.88 27.55
C THR A 115 -1.75 2.67 26.86
N LEU A 116 -0.84 3.64 26.96
CA LEU A 116 0.53 3.49 26.46
C LEU A 116 1.27 2.35 27.18
N PHE A 117 1.17 2.29 28.51
CA PHE A 117 1.79 1.23 29.29
C PHE A 117 1.23 -0.14 28.92
N LEU A 118 -0.09 -0.27 28.79
CA LEU A 118 -0.72 -1.54 28.42
C LEU A 118 -0.33 -1.96 26.99
N SER A 119 -0.19 -1.02 26.05
CA SER A 119 0.28 -1.35 24.69
C SER A 119 1.74 -1.83 24.66
N LEU A 120 2.59 -1.29 25.52
CA LEU A 120 3.99 -1.71 25.62
C LEU A 120 4.10 -3.09 26.29
N LEU A 121 3.31 -3.33 27.35
CA LEU A 121 3.25 -4.60 28.05
C LEU A 121 2.74 -5.73 27.13
N ASP A 122 1.69 -5.46 26.36
CA ASP A 122 1.10 -6.41 25.41
C ASP A 122 2.12 -6.82 24.34
N MET A 123 2.82 -5.85 23.72
CA MET A 123 3.88 -6.13 22.75
C MET A 123 5.07 -6.90 23.38
N ALA A 124 5.44 -6.58 24.62
CA ALA A 124 6.54 -7.25 25.32
C ALA A 124 6.22 -8.72 25.66
N ILE A 125 4.99 -8.99 26.14
CA ILE A 125 4.55 -10.36 26.46
C ILE A 125 4.52 -11.22 25.19
N VAL A 126 3.98 -10.70 24.08
CA VAL A 126 3.96 -11.42 22.80
C VAL A 126 5.37 -11.75 22.32
N ASN A 127 6.29 -10.77 22.34
CA ASN A 127 7.68 -10.99 21.94
C ASN A 127 8.39 -11.99 22.86
N ALA A 128 8.20 -11.90 24.18
CA ALA A 128 8.76 -12.84 25.14
C ALA A 128 8.22 -14.26 24.94
N PHE A 129 6.94 -14.40 24.61
CA PHE A 129 6.32 -15.69 24.31
C PHE A 129 6.87 -16.33 23.04
N ILE A 130 7.05 -15.55 21.96
CA ILE A 130 7.69 -16.02 20.72
C ILE A 130 9.10 -16.55 21.01
N VAL A 131 9.89 -15.80 21.79
CA VAL A 131 11.24 -16.21 22.18
C VAL A 131 11.22 -17.47 23.04
N HIS A 132 10.33 -17.55 24.04
CA HIS A 132 10.18 -18.72 24.89
C HIS A 132 9.81 -19.98 24.09
N LEU A 133 8.93 -19.86 23.09
CA LEU A 133 8.60 -20.96 22.19
C LEU A 133 9.77 -21.35 21.26
N HIS A 134 10.59 -20.39 20.85
CA HIS A 134 11.76 -20.65 20.00
C HIS A 134 12.86 -21.44 20.75
N TYR A 135 13.09 -21.14 22.03
CA TYR A 135 14.07 -21.85 22.87
C TYR A 135 13.56 -23.19 23.43
N LYS A 136 12.25 -23.46 23.34
CA LYS A 136 11.63 -24.71 23.79
C LYS A 136 11.47 -25.74 22.65
N LYS A 137 12.02 -25.45 21.47
CA LYS A 137 12.29 -26.43 20.41
C LYS A 137 13.59 -27.17 20.69
#